data_AF-A0A4S8JA68-F1
#
_entry.id   AF-A0A4S8JA68-F1
#
_cell.length_a   1.000
_cell.length_b   1.000
_cell.length_c   1.000
_cell.angle_alpha   90.00
_cell.angle_beta   90.00
_cell.angle_gamma   90.00
#
_symmetry.space_group_name_H-M   'P 1'
#
loop_
_entity.id
_entity.type
_entity.pdbx_description
1 polymer ?
#
loop_
_entity_poly.entity_id
_entity_poly.type
_entity_poly.pdbx_seq_one_letter_code
_entity_poly.pdbx_strand_id
1 'polypeptide(L)'
;MSRLSFRPRPLDIHKKLPVVKSVKDFEDDEAPTITTSTRNSLPHLLAANNDNEANQTPGKKSSQEIPTPQFNTVESYERDYSRTFIQTTSYIRGRGARAEIGEFVEYDLDNEDEDWLEGFNNERKILSSEK
;
A
#
# COMPACT_ATOMS: atom_id res chain seq x y z
N MET A 1 -30.59 -11.49 -46.96
CA MET A 1 -30.33 -10.78 -45.68
C MET A 1 -30.88 -11.63 -44.54
N SER A 2 -30.02 -12.39 -43.86
CA SER A 2 -30.43 -13.24 -42.73
C SER A 2 -30.54 -12.37 -41.47
N ARG A 3 -31.76 -12.17 -40.95
CA ARG A 3 -31.96 -11.53 -39.64
C ARG A 3 -31.42 -12.49 -38.59
N LEU A 4 -30.27 -12.16 -37.99
CA LEU A 4 -29.81 -12.77 -36.75
C LEU A 4 -30.96 -12.72 -35.75
N SER A 5 -31.51 -13.89 -35.39
CA SER A 5 -32.60 -13.97 -34.45
C SER A 5 -32.07 -13.63 -33.06
N PHE A 6 -32.23 -12.38 -32.64
CA PHE A 6 -32.06 -12.00 -31.25
C PHE A 6 -33.21 -12.61 -30.47
N ARG A 7 -32.98 -13.81 -29.91
CA ARG A 7 -33.83 -14.33 -28.85
C ARG A 7 -33.41 -13.61 -27.57
N PRO A 8 -34.31 -12.85 -26.91
CA PRO A 8 -34.00 -12.27 -25.61
C PRO A 8 -33.66 -13.42 -24.66
N ARG A 9 -32.40 -13.60 -24.33
CA ARG A 9 -32.02 -14.49 -23.24
C ARG A 9 -32.25 -13.71 -21.95
N PRO A 10 -32.94 -14.29 -20.95
CA PRO A 10 -33.06 -13.66 -19.64
C PRO A 10 -31.65 -13.30 -19.15
N LEU A 11 -31.47 -12.04 -18.73
CA LEU A 11 -30.23 -11.60 -18.12
C LEU A 11 -30.03 -12.38 -16.83
N ASP A 12 -28.86 -13.00 -16.69
CA ASP A 12 -28.51 -13.69 -15.45
C ASP A 12 -28.10 -12.64 -14.40
N ILE A 13 -29.06 -12.26 -13.56
CA ILE A 13 -28.87 -11.30 -12.47
C ILE A 13 -27.92 -11.81 -11.36
N HIS A 14 -27.57 -13.10 -11.36
CA HIS A 14 -26.60 -13.67 -10.43
C HIS A 14 -25.17 -13.67 -10.98
N LYS A 15 -24.99 -13.28 -12.24
CA LYS A 15 -23.66 -13.15 -12.84
C LYS A 15 -22.87 -12.07 -12.09
N LYS A 16 -21.74 -12.46 -11.49
CA LYS A 16 -20.82 -11.52 -10.84
C LYS A 16 -20.24 -10.58 -11.89
N LEU A 17 -20.29 -9.28 -11.60
CA LEU A 17 -19.65 -8.27 -12.42
C LEU A 17 -18.14 -8.25 -12.11
N PRO A 18 -17.27 -8.15 -13.13
CA PRO A 18 -15.86 -7.92 -12.90
C PRO A 18 -15.69 -6.55 -12.21
N VAL A 19 -14.88 -6.52 -11.15
CA VAL A 19 -14.55 -5.29 -10.41
C VAL A 19 -13.19 -4.83 -10.91
N VAL A 20 -13.16 -3.62 -11.45
CA VAL A 20 -11.92 -2.93 -11.84
C VAL A 20 -11.25 -2.43 -10.57
N LYS A 21 -9.97 -2.77 -10.37
CA LYS A 21 -9.19 -2.37 -9.19
C LYS A 21 -8.17 -1.28 -9.53
N SER A 22 -7.72 -1.21 -10.77
CA SER A 22 -6.75 -0.23 -11.22
C SER A 22 -6.99 0.22 -12.66
N VAL A 23 -6.46 1.39 -13.03
CA VAL A 23 -6.56 1.92 -14.41
C VAL A 23 -5.90 0.98 -15.43
N LYS A 24 -4.94 0.16 -14.99
CA LYS A 24 -4.26 -0.83 -15.82
C LYS A 24 -5.17 -1.99 -16.25
N ASP A 25 -6.27 -2.22 -15.52
CA ASP A 25 -7.24 -3.27 -15.82
C ASP A 25 -8.13 -2.93 -17.03
N PHE A 26 -8.00 -1.72 -17.59
CA PHE A 26 -8.68 -1.29 -18.81
C PHE A 26 -7.85 -1.48 -20.09
N GLU A 27 -6.56 -1.77 -19.97
CA GLU A 27 -5.64 -1.83 -21.13
C GLU A 27 -5.59 -3.22 -21.79
N ASP A 28 -6.11 -4.27 -21.14
CA ASP A 28 -6.28 -5.61 -21.72
C ASP A 28 -7.55 -5.66 -22.59
N ASP A 29 -7.48 -4.98 -23.73
CA ASP A 29 -8.51 -4.93 -24.76
C ASP A 29 -8.20 -5.99 -25.84
N GLU A 30 -8.51 -7.26 -25.59
CA GLU A 30 -8.74 -8.24 -26.66
C GLU A 30 -10.12 -8.88 -26.52
N ALA A 31 -10.92 -8.69 -27.57
CA ALA A 31 -12.36 -8.91 -27.66
C ALA A 31 -12.88 -10.26 -27.10
N PRO A 32 -14.13 -10.32 -26.58
CA PRO A 32 -14.71 -11.55 -26.05
C PRO A 32 -15.03 -12.49 -27.21
N THR A 33 -14.09 -13.34 -27.59
CA THR A 33 -14.37 -14.46 -28.49
C THR A 33 -15.16 -15.50 -27.70
N ILE A 34 -16.47 -15.42 -27.87
CA ILE A 34 -17.41 -16.51 -27.65
C ILE A 34 -16.94 -17.68 -28.54
N THR A 35 -16.09 -18.56 -28.03
CA THR A 35 -15.80 -19.84 -28.66
C THR A 35 -15.94 -20.98 -27.66
N THR A 36 -17.05 -21.69 -27.81
CA THR A 36 -17.28 -23.06 -27.38
C THR A 36 -16.03 -23.95 -27.52
N SER A 37 -15.55 -24.54 -26.41
CA SER A 37 -14.85 -25.83 -26.45
C SER A 37 -14.87 -26.54 -25.11
N THR A 38 -15.77 -27.51 -25.01
CA THR A 38 -15.66 -28.70 -24.18
C THR A 38 -14.43 -29.51 -24.63
N ARG A 39 -13.49 -29.79 -23.72
CA ARG A 39 -12.90 -31.13 -23.46
C ARG A 39 -11.57 -31.03 -22.69
N ASN A 40 -11.58 -31.68 -21.53
CA ASN A 40 -10.49 -32.37 -20.85
C ASN A 40 -9.20 -32.60 -21.66
N SER A 41 -8.07 -32.08 -21.15
CA SER A 41 -6.83 -32.84 -21.12
C SER A 41 -5.96 -32.39 -19.93
N LEU A 42 -5.33 -33.39 -19.35
CA LEU A 42 -4.70 -33.48 -18.03
C LEU A 42 -3.24 -32.91 -18.08
N PRO A 43 -2.37 -33.08 -17.06
CA PRO A 43 -1.52 -32.05 -16.49
C PRO A 43 -0.05 -32.17 -16.93
N HIS A 44 0.69 -31.07 -16.93
CA HIS A 44 2.15 -31.11 -16.96
C HIS A 44 2.64 -30.14 -15.88
N LEU A 45 3.02 -30.69 -14.73
CA LEU A 45 4.43 -30.79 -14.28
C LEU A 45 4.96 -29.40 -13.91
N LEU A 46 4.86 -29.02 -12.63
CA LEU A 46 5.92 -29.24 -11.63
C LEU A 46 7.26 -28.66 -12.09
N ALA A 47 7.63 -27.49 -11.56
CA ALA A 47 8.93 -27.22 -10.92
C ALA A 47 9.22 -25.71 -10.90
N ALA A 48 9.19 -25.12 -9.70
CA ALA A 48 10.29 -24.29 -9.16
C ALA A 48 9.84 -23.64 -7.83
N ASN A 49 10.12 -24.36 -6.74
CA ASN A 49 10.53 -23.91 -5.41
C ASN A 49 10.29 -22.45 -5.01
N ASN A 50 9.58 -22.22 -3.91
CA ASN A 50 10.27 -21.84 -2.67
C ASN A 50 9.40 -22.04 -1.43
N ASP A 51 10.04 -22.54 -0.39
CA ASP A 51 9.47 -22.98 0.87
C ASP A 51 8.69 -21.89 1.62
N ASN A 52 7.45 -22.20 1.99
CA ASN A 52 6.78 -21.57 3.12
C ASN A 52 5.96 -22.65 3.82
N GLU A 53 6.53 -23.25 4.86
CA GLU A 53 5.83 -24.14 5.77
C GLU A 53 4.75 -23.37 6.52
N ALA A 54 3.56 -23.29 5.93
CA ALA A 54 2.32 -23.08 6.65
C ALA A 54 1.41 -24.26 6.34
N ASN A 55 1.20 -25.12 7.33
CA ASN A 55 0.33 -26.29 7.31
C ASN A 55 -0.97 -26.03 6.52
N GLN A 56 -1.06 -26.55 5.29
CA GLN A 56 -2.31 -26.56 4.53
C GLN A 56 -3.17 -27.73 4.97
N THR A 57 -4.13 -27.47 5.86
CA THR A 57 -5.25 -28.39 6.11
C THR A 57 -6.21 -28.39 4.92
N PRO A 58 -6.71 -29.53 4.44
CA PRO A 58 -7.65 -29.58 3.31
C PRO A 58 -9.06 -29.25 3.80
N GLY A 59 -9.37 -27.95 3.90
CA GLY A 59 -10.65 -27.43 4.31
C GLY A 59 -11.37 -26.72 3.16
N LYS A 60 -12.31 -27.40 2.51
CA LYS A 60 -13.29 -26.77 1.60
C LYS A 60 -14.04 -25.67 2.34
N LYS A 61 -13.79 -24.42 1.98
CA LYS A 61 -14.69 -23.25 1.99
C LYS A 61 -13.92 -22.13 1.27
N SER A 62 -14.59 -21.39 0.40
CA SER A 62 -14.04 -20.21 -0.28
C SER A 62 -13.83 -19.11 0.75
N SER A 63 -12.75 -19.21 1.52
CA SER A 63 -12.31 -18.13 2.39
C SER A 63 -11.79 -17.03 1.46
N GLN A 64 -12.50 -15.92 1.41
CA GLN A 64 -11.94 -14.70 0.81
C GLN A 64 -10.65 -14.41 1.58
N GLU A 65 -9.52 -14.54 0.89
CA GLU A 65 -8.21 -14.22 1.46
C GLU A 65 -8.21 -12.73 1.82
N ILE A 66 -7.98 -12.44 3.11
CA ILE A 66 -7.92 -11.06 3.59
C ILE A 66 -6.63 -10.46 3.04
N PRO A 67 -6.69 -9.35 2.28
CA PRO A 67 -5.50 -8.76 1.69
C PRO A 67 -4.52 -8.30 2.78
N THR A 68 -3.25 -8.64 2.60
CA THR A 68 -2.15 -8.17 3.46
C THR A 68 -1.84 -6.70 3.13
N PRO A 69 -1.67 -5.82 4.14
CA PRO A 69 -1.28 -4.44 3.90
C PRO A 69 0.10 -4.35 3.26
N GLN A 70 0.26 -3.40 2.33
CA GLN A 70 1.56 -3.05 1.77
C GLN A 70 2.26 -2.04 2.67
N PHE A 71 3.60 -2.04 2.67
CA PHE A 71 4.40 -1.03 3.35
C PHE A 71 5.29 -0.30 2.35
N ASN A 72 5.58 0.96 2.64
CA ASN A 72 6.44 1.82 1.83
C ASN A 72 7.66 2.25 2.64
N THR A 73 8.81 2.32 1.98
CA THR A 73 10.02 2.90 2.56
C THR A 73 10.02 4.41 2.33
N VAL A 74 10.23 5.18 3.39
CA VAL A 74 10.34 6.64 3.32
C VAL A 74 11.81 7.01 3.21
N GLU A 75 12.21 7.65 2.11
CA GLU A 75 13.61 8.00 1.83
C GLU A 75 14.20 8.98 2.85
N SER A 76 13.38 9.89 3.39
CA SER A 76 13.83 10.87 4.39
C SER A 76 14.00 10.31 5.80
N TYR A 77 13.53 9.09 6.08
CA TYR A 77 13.43 8.57 7.45
C TYR A 77 14.74 8.63 8.25
N GLU A 78 15.86 8.23 7.63
CA GLU A 78 17.17 8.24 8.28
C GLU A 78 17.76 9.65 8.45
N ARG A 79 17.24 10.64 7.71
CA ARG A 79 17.59 12.06 7.88
C ARG A 79 16.76 12.70 8.98
N ASP A 80 15.47 12.41 9.00
CA ASP A 80 14.50 13.04 9.90
C ASP A 80 14.59 12.48 11.33
N TYR A 81 14.99 11.21 11.49
CA TYR A 81 15.12 10.55 12.78
C TYR A 81 16.55 10.07 13.04
N SER A 82 17.18 10.63 14.06
CA SER A 82 18.50 10.19 14.51
C SER A 82 18.41 9.01 15.49
N ARG A 83 19.32 8.03 15.32
CA ARG A 83 19.38 6.82 16.16
C ARG A 83 20.15 7.07 17.46
N THR A 84 19.59 7.89 18.34
CA THR A 84 20.23 8.30 19.60
C THR A 84 19.89 7.42 20.80
N PHE A 85 18.98 6.46 20.64
CA PHE A 85 18.56 5.57 21.73
C PHE A 85 19.67 4.60 22.16
N ILE A 86 19.93 4.54 23.46
CA ILE A 86 20.88 3.60 24.07
C ILE A 86 20.12 2.62 24.96
N GLN A 87 20.21 1.33 24.64
CA GLN A 87 19.55 0.30 25.42
C GLN A 87 20.21 0.15 26.80
N THR A 88 19.40 0.26 27.85
CA THR A 88 19.86 0.06 29.23
C THR A 88 19.79 -1.42 29.63
N THR A 89 20.50 -1.79 30.70
CA THR A 89 20.55 -3.17 31.21
C THR A 89 19.26 -3.61 31.92
N SER A 90 18.40 -2.66 32.28
CA SER A 90 17.14 -2.89 33.00
C SER A 90 15.95 -2.43 32.16
N TYR A 91 14.75 -2.90 32.51
CA TYR A 91 13.54 -2.43 31.85
C TYR A 91 13.29 -0.93 32.06
N ILE A 92 12.75 -0.29 31.02
CA ILE A 92 12.39 1.13 31.02
C ILE A 92 11.36 1.37 32.13
N ARG A 93 11.67 2.30 33.03
CA ARG A 93 10.71 2.81 34.03
C ARG A 93 10.31 4.22 33.62
N GLY A 94 9.10 4.36 33.10
CA GLY A 94 8.57 5.66 32.68
C GLY A 94 8.57 6.68 33.82
N ARG A 95 9.27 7.80 33.62
CA ARG A 95 9.03 9.06 34.32
C ARG A 95 8.18 9.93 33.40
N GLY A 96 7.38 10.86 33.95
CA GLY A 96 6.50 11.71 33.15
C GLY A 96 7.28 12.50 32.10
N ALA A 97 6.77 12.49 30.85
CA ALA A 97 7.47 12.95 29.64
C ALA A 97 8.01 14.39 29.68
N ARG A 98 7.51 15.22 30.61
CA ARG A 98 7.80 16.67 30.64
C ARG A 98 9.03 17.06 31.47
N ALA A 99 9.61 16.13 32.24
CA ALA A 99 10.65 16.50 33.20
C ALA A 99 12.09 16.47 32.62
N GLU A 100 12.34 15.79 31.49
CA GLU A 100 13.73 15.44 31.09
C GLU A 100 14.03 15.53 29.58
N ILE A 101 13.09 15.89 28.70
CA ILE A 101 13.31 15.92 27.24
C ILE A 101 13.24 17.36 26.73
N GLY A 102 14.41 17.99 26.67
CA GLY A 102 14.64 19.20 25.88
C GLY A 102 13.90 20.47 26.31
N GLU A 103 14.23 21.56 25.62
CA GLU A 103 13.44 22.79 25.66
C GLU A 103 12.09 22.54 24.97
N PHE A 104 11.00 22.98 25.59
CA PHE A 104 9.68 22.84 25.01
C PHE A 104 9.52 23.84 23.86
N VAL A 105 9.50 23.32 22.64
CA VAL A 105 9.18 24.10 21.44
C VAL A 105 7.67 24.07 21.23
N GLU A 106 7.04 25.25 21.16
CA GLU A 106 5.58 25.39 21.03
C GLU A 106 5.11 25.44 19.57
N TYR A 107 6.01 25.80 18.65
CA TYR A 107 5.69 26.06 17.25
C TYR A 107 6.76 25.51 16.32
N ASP A 108 6.33 24.73 15.33
CA ASP A 108 7.15 24.23 14.23
C ASP A 108 6.89 25.13 13.02
N LEU A 109 7.96 25.63 12.38
CA LEU A 109 7.85 26.43 11.15
C LEU A 109 7.31 25.55 10.02
N ASP A 110 6.35 26.08 9.27
CA ASP A 110 5.90 25.44 8.04
C ASP A 110 6.68 25.97 6.82
N ASN A 111 6.36 25.45 5.64
CA ASN A 111 7.06 25.83 4.41
C ASN A 111 6.96 27.34 4.11
N GLU A 112 5.83 27.98 4.42
CA GLU A 112 5.65 29.42 4.16
C GLU A 112 6.54 30.24 5.09
N ASP A 113 6.60 29.85 6.36
CA ASP A 113 7.45 30.46 7.37
C ASP A 113 8.95 30.28 7.03
N GLU A 114 9.36 29.10 6.58
CA GLU A 114 10.74 28.82 6.13
C GLU A 114 11.13 29.69 4.92
N ASP A 115 10.27 29.76 3.90
CA ASP A 115 10.50 30.58 2.71
C ASP A 115 10.62 32.07 3.07
N TRP A 116 9.75 32.54 3.98
CA TRP A 116 9.80 33.91 4.48
C TRP A 116 11.09 34.20 5.26
N LEU A 117 11.49 33.28 6.14
CA LEU A 117 12.70 33.40 6.96
C LEU A 117 13.96 33.42 6.10
N GLU A 118 14.02 32.61 5.05
CA GLU A 118 15.11 32.61 4.08
C GLU A 118 15.21 33.97 3.37
N GLY A 119 14.09 34.49 2.86
CA GLY A 119 14.02 35.81 2.24
C GLY A 119 14.48 36.94 3.17
N PHE A 120 14.04 36.91 4.42
CA PHE A 120 14.43 37.88 5.44
C PHE A 120 15.94 37.85 5.76
N ASN A 121 16.51 36.65 5.88
CA ASN A 121 17.93 36.46 6.20
C ASN A 121 18.86 36.90 5.06
N ASN A 122 18.41 36.77 3.81
CA ASN A 122 19.13 37.25 2.63
C ASN A 122 19.34 38.78 2.64
N GLU A 123 18.52 39.54 3.35
CA GLU A 123 18.66 41.00 3.54
C GLU A 123 19.68 41.40 4.64
N ARG A 124 20.55 40.46 5.07
CA ARG A 124 21.55 40.62 6.16
C ARG A 124 20.98 40.79 7.56
N LYS A 125 19.72 40.42 7.78
CA LYS A 125 19.11 40.34 9.11
C LYS A 125 19.06 38.88 9.52
N ILE A 126 20.11 38.37 10.16
CA ILE A 126 20.22 36.95 10.50
C ILE A 126 19.33 36.67 11.73
N LEU A 127 18.25 35.93 11.50
CA LEU A 127 17.39 35.31 12.50
C LEU A 127 17.51 33.78 12.38
N SER A 128 17.78 33.10 13.50
CA SER A 128 17.84 31.64 13.55
C SER A 128 16.43 31.03 13.58
N SER A 129 16.28 29.86 12.95
CA SER A 129 15.05 29.05 13.01
C SER A 129 14.88 28.37 14.37
N GLU A 130 15.98 28.03 15.04
CA GLU A 130 16.01 27.57 16.42
C GLU A 130 16.18 28.77 17.37
N LYS A 131 15.46 28.75 18.50
CA LYS A 131 15.60 29.74 19.56
C LYS A 131 16.55 29.27 20.65
#